data_AF-A0A918PSV8-F1
#
_entry.id   AF-A0A918PSV8-F1
#
_cell.length_a   1.000
_cell.length_b   1.000
_cell.length_c   1.000
_cell.angle_alpha   90.00
_cell.angle_beta   90.00
_cell.angle_gamma   90.00
#
_symmetry.space_group_name_H-M   'P 1'
#
loop_
_entity.id
_entity.type
_entity.pdbx_description
1 polymer ?
#
loop_
_entity_poly.entity_id
_entity_poly.type
_entity_poly.pdbx_seq_one_letter_code
_entity_poly.pdbx_strand_id
1 'polypeptide(L)'
;MTGWRDFWRRFRFSAGTVLVHADSNAWAGLLWPSDLGRPEERWDSVHLYDAHHDAGYRQNHRSFEEWRTSGDGIRCESWMLAHHWAGASLHVRFPPWRQSLDRPREEPLVPVDMTIDDGRAPAAVFDLVFVCRSGAWVPPWCDGAFTEFLRSAPLPKTVFGRNRWVHPRPDPARMTEVKRGLYAKVEEMNRAGVGEALGGGRE
;
A
#
# COMPACT_ATOMS: atom_id res chain seq x y z
N MET A 1 0.53 1.80 -22.59
CA MET A 1 1.65 1.24 -21.81
C MET A 1 1.22 -0.10 -21.23
N THR A 2 2.06 -1.14 -21.33
CA THR A 2 1.85 -2.41 -20.64
C THR A 2 2.85 -2.51 -19.48
N GLY A 3 2.34 -2.61 -18.25
CA GLY A 3 3.16 -2.68 -17.04
C GLY A 3 3.66 -1.33 -16.52
N TRP A 4 4.53 -1.37 -15.51
CA TRP A 4 4.99 -0.20 -14.75
C TRP A 4 6.22 0.49 -15.35
N ARG A 5 6.84 -0.09 -16.38
CA ARG A 5 8.03 0.48 -17.03
C ARG A 5 7.66 1.84 -17.63
N ASP A 6 8.51 2.83 -17.38
CA ASP A 6 8.33 4.24 -17.76
C ASP A 6 7.18 4.99 -17.04
N PHE A 7 6.50 4.38 -16.07
CA PHE A 7 5.41 5.01 -15.30
C PHE A 7 5.83 6.40 -14.80
N TRP A 8 7.02 6.53 -14.22
CA TRP A 8 7.51 7.79 -13.65
C TRP A 8 7.79 8.89 -14.67
N ARG A 9 8.09 8.55 -15.93
CA ARG A 9 8.50 9.53 -16.96
C ARG A 9 7.42 10.55 -17.30
N ARG A 10 6.15 10.21 -17.03
CA ARG A 10 5.01 11.06 -17.35
C ARG A 10 4.66 12.05 -16.23
N PHE A 11 5.25 11.92 -15.05
CA PHE A 11 4.91 12.75 -13.90
C PHE A 11 5.88 13.92 -13.74
N ARG A 12 5.36 15.04 -13.25
CA ARG A 12 6.15 16.22 -12.87
C ARG A 12 6.10 16.37 -11.37
N PHE A 13 7.24 16.72 -10.79
CA PHE A 13 7.44 16.86 -9.36
C PHE A 13 8.00 18.24 -9.06
N SER A 14 7.57 18.86 -7.96
CA SER A 14 8.16 20.11 -7.50
C SER A 14 9.56 19.85 -6.89
N ALA A 15 10.30 20.93 -6.63
CA ALA A 15 11.60 20.81 -5.97
C ALA A 15 11.40 20.31 -4.54
N GLY A 16 12.14 19.28 -4.14
CA GLY A 16 12.05 18.70 -2.79
C GLY A 16 10.99 17.61 -2.62
N THR A 17 10.25 17.23 -3.67
CA THR A 17 9.30 16.12 -3.61
C THR A 17 9.98 14.83 -3.13
N VAL A 18 9.33 14.16 -2.19
CA VAL A 18 9.75 12.84 -1.67
C VAL A 18 8.76 11.75 -2.07
N LEU A 19 9.27 10.53 -2.21
CA LEU A 19 8.47 9.33 -2.30
C LEU A 19 8.44 8.62 -0.95
N VAL A 20 7.27 8.55 -0.35
CA VAL A 20 7.00 7.75 0.85
C VAL A 20 6.40 6.42 0.42
N HIS A 21 6.83 5.31 1.03
CA HIS A 21 6.22 4.01 0.75
C HIS A 21 5.90 3.21 2.00
N ALA A 22 4.85 2.39 1.91
CA ALA A 22 4.37 1.55 3.01
C ALA A 22 3.50 0.38 2.52
N ASP A 23 2.99 -0.40 3.47
CA ASP A 23 2.20 -1.62 3.29
C ASP A 23 0.68 -1.41 3.16
N SER A 24 0.21 -0.18 3.29
CA SER A 24 -1.22 0.16 3.33
C SER A 24 -1.47 1.58 2.81
N ASN A 25 -2.51 1.73 1.98
CA ASN A 25 -3.01 3.03 1.53
C ASN A 25 -3.54 3.88 2.70
N ALA A 26 -3.92 3.27 3.83
CA ALA A 26 -4.39 4.01 5.01
C ALA A 26 -3.33 5.02 5.51
N TRP A 27 -2.04 4.72 5.34
CA TRP A 27 -0.97 5.65 5.72
C TRP A 27 -0.93 6.91 4.86
N ALA A 28 -1.37 6.86 3.61
CA ALA A 28 -1.49 8.05 2.76
C ALA A 28 -2.53 9.04 3.30
N GLY A 29 -3.53 8.57 4.04
CA GLY A 29 -4.49 9.43 4.76
C GLY A 29 -3.88 10.20 5.94
N LEU A 30 -2.63 9.89 6.32
CA LEU A 30 -1.91 10.57 7.40
C LEU A 30 -0.79 11.48 6.89
N LEU A 31 -0.61 11.63 5.58
CA LEU A 31 0.42 12.48 4.98
C LEU A 31 -0.17 13.84 4.60
N TRP A 32 0.33 14.89 5.23
CA TRP A 32 -0.16 16.26 5.16
C TRP A 32 0.96 17.23 4.73
N PRO A 33 0.64 18.43 4.23
CA PRO A 33 1.66 19.43 3.89
C PRO A 33 2.57 19.80 5.08
N SER A 34 2.09 19.64 6.32
CA SER A 34 2.89 19.79 7.54
C SER A 34 4.09 18.84 7.60
N ASP A 35 4.01 17.63 7.02
CA ASP A 35 5.13 16.69 6.91
C ASP A 35 6.24 17.21 5.98
N LEU A 36 5.93 18.21 5.16
CA LEU A 36 6.86 18.95 4.30
C LEU A 36 7.22 20.33 4.87
N GLY A 37 6.91 20.60 6.13
CA GLY A 37 7.18 21.89 6.77
C GLY A 37 6.22 23.01 6.38
N ARG A 38 5.03 22.66 5.87
CA ARG A 38 3.99 23.61 5.43
C ARG A 38 2.70 23.45 6.25
N PRO A 39 2.72 23.74 7.57
CA PRO A 39 1.64 23.35 8.49
C PRO A 39 0.30 24.07 8.27
N GLU A 40 0.32 25.25 7.65
CA GLU A 40 -0.88 26.04 7.34
C GLU A 40 -1.48 25.69 5.96
N GLU A 41 -0.83 24.81 5.19
CA GLU A 41 -1.27 24.40 3.87
C GLU A 41 -2.13 23.13 3.94
N ARG A 42 -2.96 22.95 2.91
CA ARG A 42 -3.70 21.73 2.62
C ARG A 42 -3.36 21.25 1.22
N TRP A 43 -3.63 19.98 0.92
CA TRP A 43 -3.54 19.50 -0.45
C TRP A 43 -4.66 20.11 -1.30
N ASP A 44 -4.32 20.68 -2.45
CA ASP A 44 -5.32 21.14 -3.43
C ASP A 44 -6.00 19.95 -4.14
N SER A 45 -5.23 18.89 -4.40
CA SER A 45 -5.71 17.68 -5.06
C SER A 45 -4.96 16.43 -4.63
N VAL A 46 -5.66 15.29 -4.63
CA VAL A 46 -5.10 13.96 -4.36
C VAL A 46 -5.43 13.05 -5.55
N HIS A 47 -4.40 12.41 -6.10
CA HIS A 47 -4.50 11.56 -7.29
C HIS A 47 -4.11 10.13 -6.96
N LEU A 48 -5.04 9.19 -7.10
CA LEU A 48 -4.83 7.76 -6.89
C LEU A 48 -4.68 7.04 -8.24
N TYR A 49 -3.57 6.33 -8.42
CA TYR A 49 -3.34 5.43 -9.55
C TYR A 49 -3.43 3.98 -9.06
N ASP A 50 -4.65 3.44 -9.02
CA ASP A 50 -4.97 2.11 -8.47
C ASP A 50 -6.15 1.52 -9.25
N ALA A 51 -6.39 0.22 -9.12
CA ALA A 51 -7.60 -0.43 -9.60
C ALA A 51 -8.83 -0.14 -8.73
N HIS A 52 -8.62 0.34 -7.50
CA HIS A 52 -9.63 0.69 -6.50
C HIS A 52 -9.74 2.19 -6.33
N HIS A 53 -10.92 2.70 -5.92
CA HIS A 53 -11.14 4.14 -5.79
C HIS A 53 -10.88 4.67 -4.37
N ASP A 54 -10.85 3.81 -3.35
CA ASP A 54 -10.49 4.09 -1.95
C ASP A 54 -11.10 5.37 -1.33
N ALA A 55 -12.27 5.76 -1.84
CA ALA A 55 -13.05 6.94 -1.43
C ALA A 55 -14.35 6.52 -0.73
N GLY A 56 -14.28 5.43 0.05
CA GLY A 56 -15.37 4.85 0.82
C GLY A 56 -16.33 4.02 -0.03
N TYR A 57 -16.62 2.79 0.41
CA TYR A 57 -17.58 1.90 -0.23
C TYR A 57 -18.95 2.01 0.46
N ARG A 58 -20.03 2.10 -0.31
CA ARG A 58 -21.40 2.22 0.23
C ARG A 58 -21.85 1.05 1.10
N GLN A 59 -21.24 -0.11 0.91
CA GLN A 59 -21.45 -1.29 1.73
C GLN A 59 -20.91 -1.11 3.15
N ASN A 60 -19.94 -0.22 3.36
CA ASN A 60 -19.34 0.05 4.66
C ASN A 60 -19.99 1.24 5.35
N HIS A 61 -20.23 2.33 4.61
CA HIS A 61 -20.91 3.54 5.10
C HIS A 61 -21.82 4.07 4.00
N ARG A 62 -23.05 4.46 4.31
CA ARG A 62 -24.01 4.91 3.28
C ARG A 62 -23.73 6.34 2.80
N SER A 63 -22.99 7.12 3.58
CA SER A 63 -22.66 8.51 3.26
C SER A 63 -21.33 8.95 3.89
N PHE A 64 -20.78 10.04 3.36
CA PHE A 64 -19.59 10.69 3.93
C PHE A 64 -19.80 11.12 5.39
N GLU A 65 -20.99 11.64 5.72
CA GLU A 65 -21.31 12.07 7.09
C GLU A 65 -21.36 10.90 8.07
N GLU A 66 -21.90 9.76 7.63
CA GLU A 66 -21.90 8.52 8.42
C GLU A 66 -20.47 8.02 8.65
N TRP A 67 -19.62 8.00 7.63
CA TRP A 67 -18.21 7.67 7.81
C TRP A 67 -17.53 8.61 8.82
N ARG A 68 -17.73 9.93 8.66
CA ARG A 68 -17.11 10.98 9.50
C ARG A 68 -17.46 10.85 10.98
N THR A 69 -18.66 10.38 11.29
CA THR A 69 -19.19 10.26 12.65
C THR A 69 -19.12 8.84 13.23
N SER A 70 -18.78 7.83 12.42
CA SER A 70 -18.73 6.42 12.84
C SER A 70 -17.65 6.10 13.88
N GLY A 71 -16.56 6.87 13.91
CA GLY A 71 -15.37 6.54 14.69
C GLY A 71 -14.48 5.44 14.08
N ASP A 72 -14.79 4.94 12.88
CA ASP A 72 -14.01 3.87 12.21
C ASP A 72 -12.60 4.29 11.80
N GLY A 73 -12.35 5.60 11.76
CA GLY A 73 -11.08 6.19 11.39
C GLY A 73 -10.72 6.03 9.91
N ILE A 74 -9.43 6.25 9.62
CA ILE A 74 -8.84 6.16 8.29
C ILE A 74 -8.45 4.72 8.00
N ARG A 75 -9.02 4.13 6.94
CA ARG A 75 -8.75 2.76 6.51
C ARG A 75 -8.32 2.72 5.04
N CYS A 76 -7.91 1.55 4.55
CA CYS A 76 -7.44 1.40 3.17
C CYS A 76 -8.53 1.79 2.16
N GLU A 77 -9.78 1.45 2.47
CA GLU A 77 -10.95 1.71 1.63
C GLU A 77 -11.45 3.16 1.65
N SER A 78 -10.99 3.98 2.59
CA SER A 78 -11.59 5.28 2.91
C SER A 78 -10.59 6.41 3.11
N TRP A 79 -9.28 6.17 2.93
CA TRP A 79 -8.25 7.15 3.26
C TRP A 79 -8.38 8.48 2.50
N MET A 80 -8.90 8.46 1.26
CA MET A 80 -9.11 9.67 0.49
C MET A 80 -10.19 10.58 1.10
N LEU A 81 -11.09 10.05 1.94
CA LEU A 81 -12.13 10.83 2.60
C LEU A 81 -11.54 11.83 3.61
N ALA A 82 -10.40 11.53 4.23
CA ALA A 82 -9.70 12.48 5.09
C ALA A 82 -9.25 13.72 4.31
N HIS A 83 -8.72 13.52 3.10
CA HIS A 83 -8.28 14.61 2.23
C HIS A 83 -9.45 15.40 1.65
N HIS A 84 -10.53 14.73 1.27
CA HIS A 84 -11.78 15.40 0.89
C HIS A 84 -12.32 16.28 2.02
N TRP A 85 -12.31 15.77 3.26
CA TRP A 85 -12.76 16.53 4.42
C TRP A 85 -11.93 17.81 4.61
N ALA A 86 -10.62 17.76 4.33
CA ALA A 86 -9.75 18.93 4.35
C ALA A 86 -9.92 19.86 3.13
N GLY A 87 -10.79 19.52 2.17
CA GLY A 87 -11.10 20.36 1.00
C GLY A 87 -10.32 20.01 -0.27
N ALA A 88 -9.60 18.89 -0.31
CA ALA A 88 -8.90 18.45 -1.51
C ALA A 88 -9.88 17.92 -2.58
N SER A 89 -9.57 18.21 -3.84
CA SER A 89 -10.19 17.53 -4.98
C SER A 89 -9.62 16.12 -5.13
N LEU A 90 -10.49 15.14 -5.43
CA LEU A 90 -10.10 13.73 -5.51
C LEU A 90 -10.13 13.25 -6.97
N HIS A 91 -9.05 12.60 -7.38
CA HIS A 91 -8.91 12.02 -8.71
C HIS A 91 -8.48 10.56 -8.61
N VAL A 92 -9.10 9.68 -9.38
CA VAL A 92 -8.69 8.28 -9.53
C VAL A 92 -8.42 7.98 -10.99
N ARG A 93 -7.30 7.31 -11.25
CA ARG A 93 -6.80 6.95 -12.56
C ARG A 93 -6.61 5.44 -12.59
N PHE A 94 -7.61 4.79 -13.14
CA PHE A 94 -7.72 3.35 -13.24
C PHE A 94 -6.79 2.77 -14.31
N PRO A 95 -6.18 1.60 -14.12
CA PRO A 95 -5.32 1.01 -15.14
C PRO A 95 -6.12 0.64 -16.41
N PRO A 96 -5.49 0.62 -17.61
CA PRO A 96 -6.18 0.38 -18.89
C PRO A 96 -7.01 -0.91 -18.95
N TRP A 97 -6.50 -2.00 -18.37
CA TRP A 97 -7.22 -3.29 -18.30
C TRP A 97 -8.51 -3.21 -17.49
N ARG A 98 -8.76 -2.09 -16.79
CA ARG A 98 -10.00 -1.91 -16.07
C ARG A 98 -11.22 -1.83 -16.99
N GLN A 99 -11.02 -1.32 -18.21
CA GLN A 99 -12.07 -1.21 -19.24
C GLN A 99 -12.62 -2.57 -19.68
N SER A 100 -11.83 -3.63 -19.61
CA SER A 100 -12.19 -4.94 -20.15
C SER A 100 -12.86 -5.88 -19.14
N LEU A 101 -13.09 -5.44 -17.90
CA LEU A 101 -13.79 -6.26 -16.91
C LEU A 101 -15.24 -5.79 -16.79
N ASP A 102 -16.15 -6.75 -16.80
CA ASP A 102 -17.55 -6.53 -16.43
C ASP A 102 -17.64 -6.33 -14.91
N ARG A 103 -17.97 -5.11 -14.49
CA ARG A 103 -18.08 -4.75 -13.07
C ARG A 103 -19.06 -3.60 -12.85
N PRO A 104 -19.67 -3.53 -11.65
CA PRO A 104 -20.52 -2.42 -11.27
C PRO A 104 -19.80 -1.08 -11.39
N ARG A 105 -20.57 -0.02 -11.60
CA ARG A 105 -20.07 1.35 -11.53
C ARG A 105 -19.61 1.66 -10.11
N GLU A 106 -18.51 2.39 -9.98
CA GLU A 106 -18.03 2.86 -8.68
C GLU A 106 -19.00 3.86 -8.06
N GLU A 107 -19.23 3.69 -6.75
CA GLU A 107 -20.11 4.55 -5.96
C GLU A 107 -19.36 5.10 -4.73
N PRO A 108 -18.39 6.00 -4.92
CA PRO A 108 -17.69 6.65 -3.81
C PRO A 108 -18.66 7.47 -2.95
N LEU A 109 -18.29 7.72 -1.69
CA LEU A 109 -19.12 8.49 -0.75
C LEU A 109 -19.08 10.00 -1.01
N VAL A 110 -18.14 10.45 -1.83
CA VAL A 110 -17.88 11.85 -2.17
C VAL A 110 -17.62 11.98 -3.67
N PRO A 111 -17.71 13.18 -4.26
CA PRO A 111 -17.32 13.39 -5.65
C PRO A 111 -15.85 13.04 -5.89
N VAL A 112 -15.61 12.19 -6.89
CA VAL A 112 -14.27 11.79 -7.33
C VAL A 112 -14.25 11.82 -8.85
N ASP A 113 -13.25 12.49 -9.43
CA ASP A 113 -13.00 12.43 -10.87
C ASP A 113 -12.29 11.11 -11.20
N MET A 114 -13.06 10.16 -11.74
CA MET A 114 -12.59 8.81 -12.03
C MET A 114 -12.48 8.59 -13.54
N THR A 115 -11.29 8.26 -14.02
CA THR A 115 -11.04 7.97 -15.44
C THR A 115 -10.08 6.79 -15.59
N ILE A 116 -10.03 6.24 -16.80
CA ILE A 116 -8.99 5.28 -17.18
C ILE A 116 -7.71 6.05 -17.48
N ASP A 117 -6.61 5.61 -16.90
CA ASP A 117 -5.26 6.09 -17.18
C ASP A 117 -4.88 5.74 -18.62
N ASP A 118 -4.82 6.76 -19.47
CA ASP A 118 -4.42 6.64 -20.88
C ASP A 118 -2.90 6.65 -21.07
N GLY A 119 -2.13 6.76 -19.97
CA GLY A 119 -0.68 6.82 -19.97
C GLY A 119 -0.11 8.20 -20.32
N ARG A 120 -0.95 9.22 -20.51
CA ARG A 120 -0.48 10.60 -20.71
C ARG A 120 0.04 11.19 -19.41
N ALA A 121 0.83 12.25 -19.55
CA ALA A 121 1.29 13.05 -18.43
C ALA A 121 0.10 13.81 -17.81
N PRO A 122 -0.17 13.70 -16.50
CA PRO A 122 -1.15 14.54 -15.85
C PRO A 122 -0.72 16.01 -15.88
N ALA A 123 -1.70 16.92 -15.92
CA ALA A 123 -1.43 18.36 -15.84
C ALA A 123 -0.85 18.78 -14.47
N ALA A 124 -1.13 18.02 -13.41
CA ALA A 124 -0.66 18.28 -12.06
C ALA A 124 0.88 18.22 -11.93
N VAL A 125 1.41 18.96 -10.96
CA VAL A 125 2.76 18.83 -10.43
C VAL A 125 2.62 18.35 -8.99
N PHE A 126 3.36 17.32 -8.60
CA PHE A 126 3.18 16.65 -7.31
C PHE A 126 4.25 17.04 -6.29
N ASP A 127 3.83 17.47 -5.11
CA ASP A 127 4.73 17.80 -3.99
C ASP A 127 5.08 16.61 -3.11
N LEU A 128 4.29 15.54 -3.17
CA LEU A 128 4.50 14.30 -2.42
C LEU A 128 4.00 13.12 -3.25
N VAL A 129 4.75 12.02 -3.20
CA VAL A 129 4.34 10.73 -3.79
C VAL A 129 4.21 9.71 -2.68
N PHE A 130 3.12 8.95 -2.68
CA PHE A 130 2.97 7.78 -1.85
C PHE A 130 2.85 6.52 -2.71
N VAL A 131 3.59 5.48 -2.35
CA VAL A 131 3.51 4.17 -3.02
C VAL A 131 3.16 3.09 -1.99
N CYS A 132 2.04 2.41 -2.22
CA CYS A 132 1.62 1.28 -1.41
C CYS A 132 2.04 -0.04 -2.05
N ARG A 133 2.64 -0.92 -1.25
CA ARG A 133 2.62 -2.36 -1.52
C ARG A 133 1.63 -2.99 -0.55
N SER A 134 0.38 -3.12 -0.96
CA SER A 134 -0.62 -3.78 -0.10
C SER A 134 -0.29 -5.26 0.11
N GLY A 135 -0.11 -5.63 1.38
CA GLY A 135 0.13 -7.02 1.75
C GLY A 135 -1.04 -7.96 1.42
N ALA A 136 -2.26 -7.42 1.39
CA ALA A 136 -3.50 -8.14 1.12
C ALA A 136 -3.74 -8.39 -0.38
N TRP A 137 -3.24 -7.51 -1.26
CA TRP A 137 -3.55 -7.54 -2.69
C TRP A 137 -2.37 -7.91 -3.58
N VAL A 138 -1.14 -7.58 -3.16
CA VAL A 138 0.05 -7.80 -3.98
C VAL A 138 0.79 -9.01 -3.44
N PRO A 139 0.91 -10.11 -4.21
CA PRO A 139 1.53 -11.34 -3.72
C PRO A 139 3.06 -11.23 -3.57
N PRO A 140 3.72 -12.10 -2.76
CA PRO A 140 5.15 -11.98 -2.44
C PRO A 140 6.07 -12.09 -3.66
N TRP A 141 5.69 -12.85 -4.69
CA TRP A 141 6.48 -12.97 -5.91
C TRP A 141 6.56 -11.67 -6.73
N CYS A 142 5.73 -10.66 -6.42
CA CYS A 142 5.88 -9.30 -6.96
C CYS A 142 6.92 -8.45 -6.20
N ASP A 143 7.46 -8.95 -5.06
CA ASP A 143 8.81 -8.74 -4.53
C ASP A 143 9.74 -7.76 -5.28
N GLY A 144 10.38 -8.37 -6.27
CA GLY A 144 11.41 -7.75 -7.10
C GLY A 144 10.82 -6.65 -7.98
N ALA A 145 9.68 -6.89 -8.62
CA ALA A 145 9.03 -5.90 -9.48
C ALA A 145 8.66 -4.62 -8.72
N PHE A 146 8.17 -4.74 -7.48
CA PHE A 146 7.91 -3.59 -6.62
C PHE A 146 9.20 -2.84 -6.25
N THR A 147 10.26 -3.58 -5.93
CA THR A 147 11.58 -3.00 -5.64
C THR A 147 12.14 -2.23 -6.84
N GLU A 148 12.04 -2.80 -8.05
CA GLU A 148 12.46 -2.16 -9.30
C GLU A 148 11.61 -0.93 -9.61
N PHE A 149 10.29 -1.01 -9.40
CA PHE A 149 9.38 0.12 -9.55
C PHE A 149 9.77 1.28 -8.64
N LEU A 150 10.01 1.01 -7.35
CA LEU A 150 10.52 2.02 -6.42
C LEU A 150 11.85 2.59 -6.88
N ARG A 151 12.85 1.76 -7.23
CA ARG A 151 14.17 2.22 -7.68
C ARG A 151 14.10 3.11 -8.92
N SER A 152 13.19 2.83 -9.83
CA SER A 152 13.01 3.61 -11.06
C SER A 152 12.41 5.00 -10.85
N ALA A 153 11.86 5.29 -9.65
CA ALA A 153 11.33 6.62 -9.33
C ALA A 153 12.48 7.65 -9.22
N PRO A 154 12.36 8.84 -9.84
CA PRO A 154 13.41 9.86 -9.82
C PRO A 154 13.41 10.72 -8.53
N LEU A 155 12.95 10.17 -7.40
CA LEU A 155 12.72 10.89 -6.15
C LEU A 155 13.52 10.28 -4.99
N PRO A 156 13.93 11.05 -3.98
CA PRO A 156 14.36 10.50 -2.70
C PRO A 156 13.24 9.62 -2.11
N LYS A 157 13.61 8.46 -1.53
CA LYS A 157 12.66 7.47 -1.03
C LYS A 157 12.79 7.32 0.47
N THR A 158 11.66 7.27 1.17
CA THR A 158 11.62 6.96 2.59
C THR A 158 10.50 5.98 2.90
N VAL A 159 10.70 5.15 3.91
CA VAL A 159 9.66 4.29 4.46
C VAL A 159 8.78 5.15 5.37
N PHE A 160 7.46 4.96 5.34
CA PHE A 160 6.58 5.60 6.31
C PHE A 160 6.92 5.11 7.73
N GLY A 161 7.09 6.02 8.69
CA GLY A 161 7.63 5.68 10.01
C GLY A 161 6.80 4.68 10.82
N ARG A 162 5.50 4.55 10.54
CA ARG A 162 4.61 3.57 11.21
C ARG A 162 4.37 2.31 10.37
N ASN A 163 5.03 2.17 9.22
CA ASN A 163 4.97 0.98 8.38
C ASN A 163 5.42 -0.23 9.22
N ARG A 164 4.61 -1.30 9.23
CA ARG A 164 4.90 -2.47 10.08
C ARG A 164 5.59 -3.59 9.32
N TRP A 165 5.48 -3.60 8.00
CA TRP A 165 5.97 -4.71 7.20
C TRP A 165 7.42 -4.54 6.76
N VAL A 166 8.13 -5.66 6.78
CA VAL A 166 9.48 -5.80 6.23
C VAL A 166 9.38 -6.10 4.73
N HIS A 167 10.15 -5.38 3.93
CA HIS A 167 10.26 -5.57 2.47
C HIS A 167 11.71 -5.84 2.07
N PRO A 168 12.01 -6.83 1.20
CA PRO A 168 11.10 -7.80 0.61
C PRO A 168 10.54 -8.79 1.65
N ARG A 169 9.35 -9.34 1.40
CA ARG A 169 8.76 -10.32 2.31
C ARG A 169 9.49 -11.67 2.21
N PRO A 170 9.59 -12.42 3.32
CA PRO A 170 10.05 -13.81 3.26
C PRO A 170 9.13 -14.61 2.32
N ASP A 171 9.71 -15.42 1.44
CA ASP A 171 8.96 -16.33 0.58
C ASP A 171 8.19 -17.34 1.47
N PRO A 172 6.84 -17.38 1.43
CA PRO A 172 6.04 -18.29 2.25
C PRO A 172 6.39 -19.77 2.03
N ALA A 173 6.74 -20.16 0.80
CA ALA A 173 7.11 -21.54 0.49
C ALA A 173 8.45 -21.89 1.16
N ARG A 174 9.45 -21.02 1.00
CA ARG A 174 10.74 -21.13 1.67
C ARG A 174 10.61 -21.09 3.20
N MET A 175 9.73 -20.24 3.74
CA MET A 175 9.48 -20.19 5.18
C MET A 175 8.82 -21.46 5.70
N THR A 176 7.94 -22.08 4.91
CA THR A 176 7.33 -23.38 5.26
C THR A 176 8.38 -24.49 5.29
N GLU A 177 9.29 -24.50 4.32
CA GLU A 177 10.43 -25.44 4.27
C GLU A 177 11.37 -25.25 5.47
N VAL A 178 11.79 -24.01 5.73
CA VAL A 178 12.64 -23.68 6.89
C VAL A 178 11.96 -24.09 8.20
N LYS A 179 10.67 -23.78 8.36
CA LYS A 179 9.90 -24.14 9.56
C LYS A 179 9.80 -25.66 9.73
N ARG A 180 9.59 -26.41 8.64
CA ARG A 180 9.59 -27.88 8.66
C ARG A 180 10.95 -28.42 9.08
N GLY A 181 12.04 -27.91 8.52
CA GLY A 181 13.41 -28.29 8.90
C GLY A 181 13.71 -27.98 10.37
N LEU A 182 13.25 -26.83 10.86
CA LEU A 182 13.41 -26.43 12.26
C LEU A 182 12.68 -27.40 13.21
N TYR A 183 11.42 -27.74 12.91
CA TYR A 183 10.66 -28.68 13.72
C TYR A 183 11.27 -30.09 13.71
N ALA A 184 11.72 -30.58 12.55
CA ALA A 184 12.38 -31.87 12.45
C ALA A 184 13.64 -31.93 13.33
N LYS A 185 14.43 -30.84 13.37
CA LYS A 185 15.62 -30.74 14.21
C LYS A 185 15.28 -30.68 15.70
N VAL A 186 14.20 -29.99 16.08
CA VAL A 186 13.70 -29.97 17.46
C VAL A 186 13.23 -31.36 17.89
N GLU A 187 12.52 -32.10 17.03
CA GLU A 187 12.10 -33.48 17.30
C GLU A 187 13.27 -34.46 17.41
N GLU A 188 14.33 -34.26 16.63
CA GLU A 188 15.57 -35.02 16.73
C GLU A 188 16.30 -34.75 18.05
N MET A 189 16.44 -33.48 18.44
CA MET A 189 17.03 -33.08 19.72
C MET A 189 16.24 -33.61 20.92
N ASN A 190 14.91 -33.57 20.86
CA ASN A 190 14.06 -34.11 21.92
C ASN A 190 14.17 -35.65 22.02
N ARG A 191 14.30 -36.37 20.90
CA ARG A 191 14.55 -37.82 20.92
C ARG A 191 15.94 -38.17 21.45
N ALA A 192 16.96 -37.39 21.09
CA ALA A 192 18.33 -37.58 21.58
C ALA A 192 18.43 -37.28 23.10
N GLY A 193 17.76 -36.24 23.59
CA GLY A 193 17.73 -35.89 25.02
C GLY A 193 16.97 -36.88 25.90
N VAL A 194 15.98 -37.61 25.36
CA VAL A 194 15.28 -38.70 26.08
C VAL A 194 16.12 -39.99 26.15
N GLY A 195 17.06 -40.19 25.21
CA GLY A 195 17.95 -41.35 25.19
C GLY A 195 19.02 -41.34 26.30
N GLU A 196 19.52 -40.17 26.70
CA GLU A 196 20.49 -40.05 27.80
C GLU A 196 19.87 -40.28 29.19
N ALA A 197 18.56 -40.03 29.35
CA ALA A 197 17.86 -40.20 30.63
C ALA A 197 17.54 -41.66 31.01
N LEU A 198 17.67 -42.61 30.08
CA LEU A 198 17.32 -44.02 30.31
C LEU A 198 18.53 -44.97 30.41
N GLY A 199 19.77 -44.45 30.37
CA GLY A 199 21.00 -45.24 30.44
C GLY A 199 21.64 -45.39 31.82
N GLY A 200 21.18 -44.63 32.83
CA GLY A 200 21.78 -44.59 34.17
C GLY A 200 20.96 -45.32 35.23
N GLY A 201 20.91 -46.65 35.18
CA GLY A 201 20.16 -47.43 36.16
C GLY A 201 20.41 -48.93 36.07
N ARG A 202 21.62 -49.36 36.40
CA ARG A 202 21.91 -50.75 36.80
C ARG A 202 22.86 -50.71 38.01
N GLU A 203 22.29 -50.98 39.18
CA GLU A 203 22.98 -51.65 40.28
C GLU A 203 22.56 -53.12 40.29
#